data_AF-A0A512PHJ9-F1
#
_entry.id   AF-A0A512PHJ9-F1
#
_cell.length_a   1.000
_cell.length_b   1.000
_cell.length_c   1.000
_cell.angle_alpha   90.00
_cell.angle_beta   90.00
_cell.angle_gamma   90.00
#
_symmetry.space_group_name_H-M   'P 1'
#
loop_
_entity.id
_entity.type
_entity.pdbx_description
1 polymer ?
#
loop_
_entity_poly.entity_id
_entity_poly.type
_entity_poly.pdbx_seq_one_letter_code
_entity_poly.pdbx_strand_id
1 'polypeptide(L)'
;MTATASPTITPAHESTACRSAGCPGRPSASRDGWCQRHHGLVRATGVEAWTGAVPRPPRTAAVAERLAAYTVVSPAGCYLWTGGVTSAGYGIVAAPEFGLRWVLVHRLAYELARGPIPEGLVIDHLCRQTTCLRVEHLEPVTVGENTRRGVAARRAEREAIAVAA
;
A
#
# COMPACT_ATOMS: atom_id res chain seq x y z
N MET A 1 -30.43 40.34 29.47
CA MET A 1 -29.03 39.93 29.20
C MET A 1 -29.05 38.45 28.84
N THR A 2 -29.34 38.14 27.58
CA THR A 2 -29.44 36.76 27.08
C THR A 2 -28.05 36.27 26.73
N ALA A 3 -27.51 35.36 27.53
CA ALA A 3 -26.26 34.69 27.26
C ALA A 3 -26.49 33.64 26.15
N THR A 4 -25.97 33.92 24.96
CA THR A 4 -25.90 32.97 23.85
C THR A 4 -24.90 31.87 24.22
N ALA A 5 -25.38 30.66 24.47
CA ALA A 5 -24.52 29.50 24.67
C ALA A 5 -23.72 29.23 23.37
N SER A 6 -22.40 29.16 23.49
CA SER A 6 -21.51 28.73 22.40
C SER A 6 -21.81 27.28 22.02
N PRO A 7 -21.74 26.91 20.73
CA PRO A 7 -21.92 25.53 20.32
C PRO A 7 -20.81 24.68 20.95
N THR A 8 -21.23 23.63 21.65
CA THR A 8 -20.36 22.63 22.26
C THR A 8 -19.58 21.96 21.13
N ILE A 9 -18.28 22.25 21.04
CA ILE A 9 -17.36 21.50 20.17
C ILE A 9 -17.28 20.09 20.76
N THR A 10 -17.85 19.11 20.05
CA THR A 10 -17.73 17.70 20.39
C THR A 10 -16.25 17.34 20.55
N PRO A 11 -15.83 16.68 21.64
CA PRO A 11 -14.42 16.37 21.83
C PRO A 11 -13.97 15.38 20.74
N ALA A 12 -12.80 15.66 20.17
CA ALA A 12 -12.15 14.78 19.22
C ALA A 12 -11.80 13.44 19.90
N HIS A 13 -12.51 12.38 19.50
CA HIS A 13 -12.19 10.94 19.64
C HIS A 13 -11.24 10.54 20.80
N GLU A 14 -11.82 9.92 21.83
CA GLU A 14 -11.17 9.49 23.08
C GLU A 14 -10.08 8.41 22.96
N SER A 15 -9.84 7.80 21.79
CA SER A 15 -8.73 6.86 21.66
C SER A 15 -7.40 7.62 21.52
N THR A 16 -6.57 7.58 22.57
CA THR A 16 -5.19 8.11 22.53
C THR A 16 -4.23 7.22 21.74
N ALA A 17 -4.63 5.99 21.42
CA ALA A 17 -3.83 5.00 20.72
C ALA A 17 -4.36 4.73 19.30
N CYS A 18 -3.43 4.49 18.37
CA CYS A 18 -3.76 4.02 17.04
C CYS A 18 -4.48 2.66 17.09
N ARG A 19 -5.48 2.44 16.23
CA ARG A 19 -6.19 1.15 16.09
C ARG A 19 -5.27 -0.06 15.85
N SER A 20 -4.08 0.16 15.30
CA SER A 20 -3.05 -0.87 15.28
C SER A 20 -2.57 -1.13 16.70
N ALA A 21 -2.81 -2.34 17.20
CA ALA A 21 -2.30 -2.79 18.49
C ALA A 21 -0.80 -2.47 18.65
N GLY A 22 -0.42 -1.91 19.80
CA GLY A 22 0.97 -1.59 20.14
C GLY A 22 1.60 -0.43 19.35
N CYS A 23 0.85 0.28 18.49
CA CYS A 23 1.40 1.40 17.74
C CYS A 23 1.42 2.70 18.58
N PRO A 24 2.58 3.35 18.77
CA PRO A 24 2.69 4.61 19.52
C PRO A 24 2.25 5.83 18.71
N GLY A 25 1.78 5.64 17.47
CA GLY A 25 1.40 6.74 16.58
C GLY A 25 0.10 7.40 17.01
N ARG A 26 0.04 8.73 16.89
CA ARG A 26 -1.18 9.52 17.21
C ARG A 26 -2.29 9.28 16.18
N PRO A 27 -3.47 8.79 16.59
CA PRO A 27 -4.63 8.63 15.72
C PRO A 27 -5.37 9.95 15.48
N SER A 28 -6.34 9.93 14.57
CA SER A 28 -7.30 11.01 14.42
C SER A 28 -8.69 10.49 14.03
N ALA A 29 -9.70 11.24 14.44
CA ALA A 29 -11.11 11.14 14.02
C ALA A 29 -11.28 10.89 12.52
N SER A 30 -10.73 11.82 11.72
CA SER A 30 -10.81 11.84 10.25
C SER A 30 -10.03 10.73 9.55
N ARG A 31 -9.38 9.85 10.32
CA ARG A 31 -8.66 8.68 9.83
C ARG A 31 -9.18 7.42 10.53
N ASP A 32 -10.41 7.46 11.03
CA ASP A 32 -11.09 6.35 11.68
C ASP A 32 -10.28 5.71 12.82
N GLY A 33 -9.58 6.53 13.62
CA GLY A 33 -8.75 6.05 14.73
C GLY A 33 -7.38 5.50 14.32
N TRP A 34 -6.97 5.67 13.06
CA TRP A 34 -5.63 5.31 12.59
C TRP A 34 -4.66 6.48 12.68
N CYS A 35 -3.40 6.20 13.00
CA CYS A 35 -2.31 7.16 12.80
C CYS A 35 -2.07 7.39 11.30
N GLN A 36 -1.44 8.50 10.92
CA GLN A 36 -1.21 8.84 9.50
C GLN A 36 -0.56 7.69 8.71
N ARG A 37 0.39 6.97 9.32
CA ARG A 37 1.08 5.83 8.70
C ARG A 37 0.13 4.65 8.47
N HIS A 38 -0.61 4.22 9.49
CA HIS A 38 -1.50 3.08 9.37
C HIS A 38 -2.74 3.39 8.53
N HIS A 39 -3.24 4.61 8.59
CA HIS A 39 -4.28 5.06 7.68
C HIS A 39 -3.82 4.92 6.21
N GLY A 40 -2.60 5.37 5.90
CA GLY A 40 -2.01 5.17 4.57
C GLY A 40 -1.84 3.70 4.20
N LEU A 41 -1.36 2.87 5.14
CA LEU A 41 -1.18 1.43 4.93
C LEU A 41 -2.50 0.73 4.62
N VAL A 42 -3.52 0.93 5.47
CA VAL A 42 -4.83 0.30 5.31
C VAL A 42 -5.46 0.73 3.99
N ARG A 43 -5.37 2.02 3.63
CA ARG A 43 -5.86 2.49 2.32
C ARG A 43 -5.12 1.86 1.14
N ALA A 44 -3.82 1.59 1.27
CA ALA A 44 -3.02 1.01 0.19
C ALA A 44 -3.17 -0.52 0.08
N THR A 45 -3.39 -1.22 1.19
CA THR A 45 -3.30 -2.69 1.26
C THR A 45 -4.61 -3.37 1.63
N GLY A 46 -5.56 -2.66 2.24
CA GLY A 46 -6.74 -3.24 2.87
C GLY A 46 -6.46 -4.04 4.15
N VAL A 47 -5.19 -4.11 4.59
CA VAL A 47 -4.78 -4.90 5.76
C VAL A 47 -4.69 -3.99 6.99
N GLU A 48 -5.55 -4.28 7.97
CA GLU A 48 -5.53 -3.63 9.29
C GLU A 48 -4.44 -4.18 10.23
N ALA A 49 -3.84 -5.31 9.88
CA ALA A 49 -2.78 -5.97 10.64
C ALA A 49 -1.42 -5.35 10.34
N TRP A 50 -1.03 -4.33 11.12
CA TRP A 50 0.40 -4.07 11.29
C TRP A 50 0.95 -5.08 12.31
N THR A 51 1.93 -5.88 11.89
CA THR A 51 2.71 -6.77 12.75
C THR A 51 3.68 -5.93 13.59
N GLY A 52 3.13 -5.24 14.59
CA GLY A 52 3.91 -4.55 15.59
C GLY A 52 4.77 -5.54 16.35
N ALA A 53 6.06 -5.62 15.98
CA ALA A 53 7.21 -6.05 16.78
C ALA A 53 8.39 -6.57 15.93
N VAL A 54 8.29 -6.65 14.59
CA VAL A 54 9.48 -7.01 13.81
C VAL A 54 10.37 -5.77 13.65
N PRO A 55 11.63 -5.77 14.14
CA PRO A 55 12.54 -4.71 13.81
C PRO A 55 12.64 -4.64 12.29
N ARG A 56 12.17 -3.52 11.73
CA ARG A 56 12.29 -3.27 10.30
C ARG A 56 13.78 -3.21 9.98
N PRO A 57 14.27 -4.01 9.01
CA PRO A 57 15.68 -3.99 8.66
C PRO A 57 16.12 -2.56 8.33
N PRO A 58 17.34 -2.15 8.74
CA PRO A 58 17.84 -0.82 8.46
C PRO A 58 17.91 -0.59 6.96
N ARG A 59 17.96 0.68 6.52
CA ARG A 59 18.06 1.00 5.09
C ARG A 59 19.30 0.42 4.41
N THR A 60 20.31 0.06 5.20
CA THR A 60 21.57 -0.57 4.79
C THR A 60 21.47 -2.08 4.59
N ALA A 61 20.39 -2.73 5.04
CA ALA A 61 20.17 -4.14 4.77
C ALA A 61 19.88 -4.37 3.28
N ALA A 62 20.18 -5.59 2.82
CA ALA A 62 19.92 -6.00 1.44
C ALA A 62 18.45 -5.73 1.07
N VAL A 63 18.20 -5.30 -0.17
CA VAL A 63 16.85 -4.95 -0.60
C VAL A 63 15.91 -6.16 -0.52
N ALA A 64 16.41 -7.36 -0.81
CA ALA A 64 15.63 -8.60 -0.70
C ALA A 64 15.15 -8.86 0.73
N GLU A 65 16.00 -8.62 1.73
CA GLU A 65 15.64 -8.72 3.16
C GLU A 65 14.55 -7.70 3.53
N ARG A 66 14.69 -6.47 3.04
CA ARG A 66 13.68 -5.42 3.23
C ARG A 66 12.37 -5.76 2.51
N LEU A 67 12.40 -6.36 1.33
CA LEU A 67 11.20 -6.86 0.63
C LEU A 67 10.48 -7.90 1.47
N ALA A 68 11.20 -8.91 1.96
CA ALA A 68 10.61 -9.95 2.80
C ALA A 68 10.02 -9.39 4.10
N ALA A 69 10.77 -8.56 4.83
CA ALA A 69 10.36 -8.05 6.14
C ALA A 69 9.17 -7.08 6.10
N TYR A 70 8.90 -6.44 4.96
CA TYR A 70 7.80 -5.49 4.80
C TYR A 70 6.62 -6.09 4.02
N THR A 71 6.62 -7.40 3.78
CA THR A 71 5.52 -8.09 3.08
C THR A 71 4.56 -8.74 4.07
N VAL A 72 3.26 -8.52 3.87
CA VAL A 72 2.20 -9.27 4.53
C VAL A 72 1.38 -10.04 3.51
N VAL A 73 0.96 -11.25 3.85
CA VAL A 73 0.12 -12.07 2.96
C VAL A 73 -1.34 -11.76 3.23
N SER A 74 -2.08 -11.33 2.20
CA SER A 74 -3.52 -11.09 2.32
C SER A 74 -4.32 -12.40 2.22
N PRO A 75 -5.58 -12.44 2.69
CA PRO A 75 -6.48 -13.59 2.50
C PRO A 75 -6.71 -13.93 1.01
N ALA A 76 -6.62 -12.94 0.13
CA ALA A 76 -6.69 -13.13 -1.33
C ALA A 76 -5.36 -13.64 -1.93
N GLY A 77 -4.40 -14.05 -1.10
CA GLY A 77 -3.10 -14.58 -1.50
C GLY A 77 -2.10 -13.54 -1.99
N CYS A 78 -2.38 -12.24 -1.94
CA CYS A 78 -1.44 -11.22 -2.39
C CYS A 78 -0.29 -11.02 -1.39
N TYR A 79 0.91 -10.71 -1.90
CA TYR A 79 2.06 -10.32 -1.07
C TYR A 79 2.12 -8.80 -1.03
N LEU A 80 1.59 -8.20 0.03
CA LEU A 80 1.35 -6.77 0.12
C LEU A 80 2.52 -6.04 0.78
N TRP A 81 3.05 -5.05 0.06
CA TRP A 81 4.07 -4.16 0.57
C TRP A 81 3.51 -3.18 1.62
N THR A 82 4.11 -3.19 2.80
CA THR A 82 3.73 -2.34 3.95
C THR A 82 4.67 -1.15 4.17
N GLY A 83 5.57 -0.90 3.23
CA GLY A 83 6.53 0.20 3.26
C GLY A 83 6.01 1.49 2.63
N GLY A 84 6.92 2.29 2.08
CA GLY A 84 6.56 3.54 1.40
C GLY A 84 5.77 3.27 0.13
N VAL A 85 4.82 4.16 -0.18
CA VAL A 85 4.03 4.13 -1.42
C VAL A 85 4.07 5.50 -2.10
N THR A 86 3.92 5.52 -3.42
CA THR A 86 3.76 6.76 -4.19
C THR A 86 2.36 7.36 -4.00
N SER A 87 2.15 8.59 -4.44
CA SER A 87 0.81 9.21 -4.51
C SER A 87 -0.16 8.41 -5.38
N ALA A 88 0.35 7.66 -6.36
CA ALA A 88 -0.42 6.77 -7.22
C ALA A 88 -0.64 5.37 -6.61
N GLY A 89 -0.20 5.12 -5.37
CA GLY A 89 -0.45 3.86 -4.63
C GLY A 89 0.54 2.73 -4.93
N TYR A 90 1.62 2.99 -5.67
CA TYR A 90 2.63 1.97 -5.96
C TYR A 90 3.66 1.87 -4.82
N GLY A 91 3.99 0.64 -4.42
CA GLY A 91 5.04 0.42 -3.43
C GLY A 91 6.42 0.84 -3.94
N ILE A 92 7.20 1.49 -3.07
CA ILE A 92 8.56 1.95 -3.35
C ILE A 92 9.54 1.50 -2.27
N VAL A 93 10.76 1.19 -2.69
CA VAL A 93 11.88 0.86 -1.81
C VAL A 93 13.15 1.56 -2.33
N ALA A 94 14.06 1.93 -1.42
CA ALA A 94 15.37 2.43 -1.82
C ALA A 94 16.28 1.23 -2.11
N ALA A 95 17.07 1.25 -3.18
CA ALA A 95 17.99 0.17 -3.51
C ALA A 95 19.40 0.73 -3.78
N PRO A 96 20.06 1.27 -2.73
CA PRO A 96 21.38 1.90 -2.88
C PRO A 96 22.46 0.90 -3.34
N GLU A 97 22.29 -0.38 -3.04
CA GLU A 97 23.14 -1.48 -3.55
C GLU A 97 23.12 -1.61 -5.08
N PHE A 98 22.08 -1.08 -5.74
CA PHE A 98 21.99 -0.95 -7.20
C PHE A 98 22.23 0.50 -7.69
N GLY A 99 22.66 1.40 -6.82
CA GLY A 99 22.79 2.83 -7.13
C GLY A 99 21.45 3.57 -7.28
N LEU A 100 20.34 2.97 -6.87
CA LEU A 100 18.99 3.49 -7.11
C LEU A 100 18.38 4.08 -5.84
N ARG A 101 18.00 5.36 -5.90
CA ARG A 101 17.38 6.07 -4.77
C ARG A 101 15.99 5.53 -4.42
N TRP A 102 15.17 5.25 -5.43
CA TRP A 102 13.82 4.68 -5.29
C TRP A 102 13.48 3.80 -6.48
N VAL A 103 12.95 2.61 -6.22
CA VAL A 103 12.46 1.67 -7.23
C VAL A 103 11.08 1.14 -6.87
N LEU A 104 10.32 0.75 -7.88
CA LEU A 104 9.00 0.13 -7.71
C LEU A 104 9.16 -1.31 -7.23
N VAL A 105 8.53 -1.65 -6.10
CA VAL A 105 8.75 -2.95 -5.44
C VAL A 105 8.30 -4.13 -6.29
N HIS A 106 7.22 -3.99 -7.06
CA HIS A 106 6.72 -5.06 -7.92
C HIS A 106 7.66 -5.31 -9.11
N ARG A 107 8.26 -4.27 -9.70
CA ARG A 107 9.26 -4.42 -10.76
C ARG A 107 10.51 -5.10 -10.24
N LEU A 108 11.01 -4.63 -9.08
CA LEU A 108 12.17 -5.24 -8.45
C LEU A 108 11.92 -6.71 -8.09
N ALA A 109 10.75 -7.04 -7.52
CA ALA A 109 10.38 -8.42 -7.21
C ALA A 109 10.34 -9.31 -8.46
N TYR A 110 9.78 -8.80 -9.57
CA TYR A 110 9.81 -9.48 -10.85
C TYR A 110 11.25 -9.72 -11.33
N GLU A 111 12.07 -8.66 -11.35
CA GLU A 111 13.45 -8.73 -11.86
C GLU A 111 14.34 -9.67 -11.06
N LEU A 112 14.20 -9.67 -9.73
CA LEU A 112 14.93 -10.59 -8.85
C LEU A 112 14.55 -12.06 -9.07
N ALA A 113 13.32 -12.35 -9.50
CA ALA A 113 12.81 -13.72 -9.63
C ALA A 113 12.83 -14.27 -11.07
N ARG A 114 12.67 -13.40 -12.07
CA ARG A 114 12.48 -13.76 -13.48
C ARG A 114 13.54 -13.15 -14.41
N GLY A 115 14.39 -12.27 -13.90
CA GLY A 115 15.35 -11.51 -14.70
C GLY A 115 14.76 -10.22 -15.29
N PRO A 116 15.53 -9.53 -16.14
CA PRO A 116 15.18 -8.18 -16.60
C PRO A 116 13.82 -8.15 -17.31
N ILE A 117 13.05 -7.08 -17.05
CA ILE A 117 11.83 -6.81 -17.80
C ILE A 117 12.23 -6.51 -19.25
N PRO A 118 11.66 -7.21 -20.26
CA PRO A 118 12.01 -6.94 -21.65
C PRO A 118 11.74 -5.49 -22.05
N GLU A 119 12.56 -4.98 -22.96
CA GLU A 119 12.43 -3.60 -23.46
C GLU A 119 11.04 -3.35 -24.04
N GLY A 120 10.48 -2.17 -23.76
CA GLY A 120 9.14 -1.79 -24.21
C GLY A 120 7.98 -2.40 -23.42
N LEU A 121 8.24 -3.28 -22.44
CA LEU A 121 7.22 -3.86 -21.58
C LEU A 121 7.13 -3.16 -20.21
N VAL A 122 5.93 -3.21 -19.64
CA VAL A 122 5.61 -2.76 -18.28
C VAL A 122 5.01 -3.91 -17.49
N ILE A 123 5.09 -3.86 -16.16
CA ILE A 123 4.49 -4.88 -15.30
C ILE A 123 3.02 -4.54 -15.04
N ASP A 124 2.13 -5.47 -15.38
CA ASP A 124 0.70 -5.45 -15.02
C ASP A 124 0.44 -6.31 -13.78
N HIS A 125 -0.39 -5.79 -12.87
CA HIS A 125 -0.89 -6.52 -11.71
C HIS A 125 -2.17 -7.25 -12.09
N LEU A 126 -2.08 -8.57 -12.30
CA LEU A 126 -3.24 -9.42 -12.58
C LEU A 126 -4.29 -9.32 -11.47
N CYS A 127 -3.82 -9.22 -10.22
CA CYS A 127 -4.64 -9.09 -9.01
C CYS A 127 -5.19 -7.67 -8.74
N ARG A 128 -4.85 -6.67 -9.58
CA ARG A 128 -5.27 -5.25 -9.45
C ARG A 128 -4.89 -4.58 -8.12
N GLN A 129 -3.99 -5.18 -7.35
CA GLN A 129 -3.46 -4.65 -6.11
C GLN A 129 -2.05 -4.08 -6.34
N THR A 130 -1.93 -2.75 -6.39
CA THR A 130 -0.69 -2.01 -6.75
C THR A 130 0.46 -2.19 -5.76
N THR A 131 0.16 -2.61 -4.53
CA THR A 131 1.16 -2.95 -3.50
C THR A 131 1.57 -4.41 -3.54
N CYS A 132 0.96 -5.24 -4.39
CA CYS A 132 1.30 -6.65 -4.52
C CYS A 132 2.67 -6.83 -5.19
N LEU A 133 3.51 -7.70 -4.62
CA LEU A 133 4.80 -8.09 -5.17
C LEU A 133 4.94 -9.60 -5.44
N ARG A 134 3.84 -10.36 -5.33
CA ARG A 134 3.83 -11.78 -5.68
C ARG A 134 4.10 -11.91 -7.17
N VAL A 135 5.19 -12.58 -7.54
CA VAL A 135 5.66 -12.69 -8.93
C VAL A 135 4.62 -13.38 -9.82
N GLU A 136 3.86 -14.35 -9.30
CA GLU A 136 2.80 -15.03 -10.05
C GLU A 136 1.60 -14.11 -10.37
N HIS A 137 1.49 -12.96 -9.71
CA HIS A 137 0.46 -11.94 -9.99
C HIS A 137 0.97 -10.84 -10.92
N LEU A 138 2.20 -10.94 -11.44
CA LEU A 138 2.84 -9.94 -12.28
C LEU A 138 3.05 -10.49 -13.68
N GLU A 139 2.69 -9.69 -14.69
CA GLU A 139 2.88 -10.04 -16.10
C GLU A 139 3.55 -8.87 -16.84
N PRO A 140 4.68 -9.08 -17.54
CA PRO A 140 5.20 -8.11 -18.48
C PRO A 140 4.27 -8.02 -19.69
N VAL A 141 3.72 -6.83 -19.92
CA VAL A 141 2.80 -6.57 -21.03
C VAL A 141 3.17 -5.26 -21.72
N THR A 142 2.59 -5.01 -22.88
CA THR A 142 2.72 -3.70 -23.53
C THR A 142 1.95 -2.63 -22.75
N VAL A 143 2.35 -1.37 -22.91
CA VAL A 143 1.62 -0.23 -22.32
C VAL A 143 0.15 -0.20 -22.78
N GLY A 144 -0.12 -0.55 -24.04
CA GLY A 144 -1.47 -0.62 -24.59
C GLY A 144 -2.33 -1.67 -23.88
N GLU A 145 -1.76 -2.86 -23.62
CA GLU A 145 -2.46 -3.92 -22.92
C GLU A 145 -2.72 -3.58 -21.45
N ASN A 146 -1.71 -3.06 -20.74
CA ASN A 146 -1.87 -2.59 -19.36
C ASN A 146 -2.98 -1.51 -19.26
N THR A 147 -3.00 -0.57 -20.20
CA THR A 147 -4.02 0.49 -20.26
C THR A 147 -5.40 -0.09 -20.52
N ARG A 148 -5.53 -1.00 -21.50
CA ARG A 148 -6.79 -1.66 -21.84
C ARG A 148 -7.37 -2.41 -20.64
N ARG A 149 -6.55 -3.22 -19.96
CA ARG A 149 -6.94 -3.96 -18.74
C ARG A 149 -7.32 -3.01 -17.60
N GLY A 150 -6.54 -1.96 -17.38
CA GLY A 150 -6.80 -0.97 -16.34
C GLY A 150 -8.09 -0.17 -16.55
N VAL A 151 -8.43 0.17 -17.79
CA VAL A 151 -9.71 0.82 -18.13
C VAL A 151 -10.88 -0.13 -17.88
N ALA A 152 -10.77 -1.38 -18.35
CA ALA A 152 -11.81 -2.39 -18.14
C ALA A 152 -12.08 -2.65 -16.66
N ALA A 153 -11.02 -2.79 -15.84
CA ALA A 153 -11.15 -2.99 -14.40
C ALA A 153 -11.85 -1.82 -13.70
N ARG A 154 -11.47 -0.57 -14.01
CA ARG A 154 -12.13 0.62 -13.44
C ARG A 154 -13.59 0.74 -13.84
N ARG A 155 -13.95 0.33 -15.05
CA ARG A 155 -15.34 0.29 -15.50
C ARG A 155 -16.15 -0.72 -14.69
N ALA A 156 -15.65 -1.95 -14.57
CA ALA A 156 -16.30 -3.01 -13.80
C ALA A 156 -16.48 -2.62 -12.32
N GLU A 157 -15.48 -1.97 -11.70
CA GLU A 157 -15.57 -1.47 -10.33
C GLU A 157 -16.70 -0.44 -10.16
N ARG A 158 -16.80 0.54 -11.07
CA ARG A 158 -17.87 1.54 -11.05
C ARG A 158 -19.25 0.92 -11.21
N GLU A 159 -19.38 -0.05 -12.11
CA GLU A 159 -20.62 -0.78 -12.34
C GLU A 159 -21.01 -1.59 -11.09
N ALA A 160 -20.07 -2.26 -10.44
CA ALA A 160 -20.31 -2.99 -9.19
C ALA A 160 -20.77 -2.07 -8.05
N ILE A 161 -20.15 -0.89 -7.91
CA ILE A 161 -20.56 0.10 -6.90
C ILE A 161 -21.96 0.63 -7.20
N ALA A 162 -22.29 0.90 -8.46
CA ALA A 162 -23.62 1.39 -8.86
C ALA A 162 -24.73 0.37 -8.62
N VAL A 163 -24.43 -0.94 -8.69
CA VAL A 163 -25.39 -2.02 -8.40
C VAL A 163 -25.56 -2.26 -6.89
N ALA A 164 -24.52 -1.96 -6.10
CA ALA A 164 -24.53 -2.13 -4.64
C ALA A 164 -25.10 -0.92 -3.87
N ALA A 165 -25.44 0.17 -4.56
CA ALA A 165 -26.01 1.40 -4.02
C ALA A 165 -27.53 1.46 -4.24
#